data_AF-F9W9X8-F1
#
_entry.id   AF-F9W9X8-F1
#
_cell.length_a   1.000
_cell.length_b   1.000
_cell.length_c   1.000
_cell.angle_alpha   90.00
_cell.angle_beta   90.00
_cell.angle_gamma   90.00
#
_symmetry.space_group_name_H-M   'P 1'
#
loop_
_entity.id
_entity.type
_entity.pdbx_description
1 polymer ?
#
loop_
_entity_poly.entity_id
_entity_poly.type
_entity_poly.pdbx_seq_one_letter_code
_entity_poly.pdbx_strand_id
1 'polypeptide(L)'
;MEARKNVLGEDGTPTALPNLMDEAFPLNRPNWDYNTAEGRGCLLVYRRTLVAGLRGAARWPTNLAKVREVLQGQTEPPSVFLERLMEAYRRYTPFDPSSEGQRAAVAMAFIGQSAPDIKKKLQRLEGLQDHTIQDLVKEAEKVYHKRETEEERQEREKKEMEERENRRDRRQERNLSKILAAVVNDRQSGKGKTGLLGNRAVKPPGGRKIPLEKDQCAYCKEKGHWARDCPKNRERSKVLTLEDD
;
A
#
# COMPACT_ATOMS: atom_id res chain seq x y z
N MET A 1 -23.07 -28.70 -37.01
CA MET A 1 -23.95 -28.51 -35.83
C MET A 1 -23.15 -28.79 -34.56
N GLU A 2 -23.32 -27.99 -33.51
CA GLU A 2 -22.52 -28.10 -32.27
C GLU A 2 -22.76 -29.42 -31.51
N ALA A 3 -23.99 -29.94 -31.53
CA ALA A 3 -24.34 -31.23 -30.93
C ALA A 3 -23.50 -32.39 -31.48
N ARG A 4 -23.28 -32.41 -32.80
CA ARG A 4 -22.48 -33.43 -33.49
C ARG A 4 -21.02 -33.48 -33.03
N LYS A 5 -20.44 -32.34 -32.64
CA LYS A 5 -19.07 -32.28 -32.09
C LYS A 5 -18.94 -32.88 -30.69
N ASN A 6 -20.07 -33.14 -30.02
CA ASN A 6 -20.12 -33.68 -28.66
C ASN A 6 -20.53 -35.16 -28.63
N VAL A 7 -20.63 -35.83 -29.79
CA VAL A 7 -20.86 -37.28 -29.87
C VAL A 7 -19.64 -38.00 -29.34
N LEU A 8 -19.84 -38.93 -28.41
CA LEU A 8 -18.76 -39.71 -27.80
C LEU A 8 -18.54 -41.02 -28.56
N GLY A 9 -17.29 -41.42 -28.71
CA GLY A 9 -16.88 -42.73 -29.21
C GLY A 9 -16.90 -43.81 -28.13
N GLU A 10 -16.49 -45.02 -28.49
CA GLU A 10 -16.39 -46.18 -27.57
C GLU A 10 -15.38 -45.94 -26.43
N ASP A 11 -14.40 -45.09 -26.66
CA ASP A 11 -13.38 -44.64 -25.69
C ASP A 11 -13.88 -43.52 -24.76
N GLY A 12 -15.11 -43.03 -24.97
CA GLY A 12 -15.69 -41.93 -24.21
C GLY A 12 -15.19 -40.54 -24.61
N THR A 13 -14.43 -40.41 -25.70
CA THR A 13 -13.94 -39.10 -26.19
C THR A 13 -14.80 -38.57 -27.35
N PRO A 14 -14.85 -37.23 -27.56
CA PRO A 14 -15.55 -36.66 -28.70
C PRO A 14 -15.02 -37.19 -30.02
N THR A 15 -15.90 -37.77 -30.83
CA THR A 15 -15.54 -38.47 -32.07
C THR A 15 -16.00 -37.68 -33.29
N ALA A 16 -15.15 -37.69 -34.33
CA ALA A 16 -15.43 -37.06 -35.64
C ALA A 16 -15.84 -38.07 -36.74
N LEU A 17 -16.04 -39.34 -36.37
CA LEU A 17 -16.42 -40.41 -37.30
C LEU A 17 -17.88 -40.23 -37.76
N PRO A 18 -18.15 -40.06 -39.07
CA PRO A 18 -19.49 -39.74 -39.57
C PRO A 18 -20.57 -40.76 -39.21
N ASN A 19 -20.24 -42.06 -39.25
CA ASN A 19 -21.17 -43.15 -38.94
C ASN A 19 -21.69 -43.07 -37.49
N LEU A 20 -20.80 -42.89 -36.52
CA LEU A 20 -21.18 -42.76 -35.11
C LEU A 20 -21.96 -41.46 -34.86
N MET A 21 -21.62 -40.38 -35.58
CA MET A 21 -22.35 -39.12 -35.49
C MET A 21 -23.76 -39.21 -36.08
N ASP A 22 -23.94 -39.93 -37.19
CA ASP A 22 -25.23 -40.15 -37.83
C ASP A 22 -26.12 -41.07 -37.00
N GLU A 23 -25.55 -42.05 -36.32
CA GLU A 23 -26.26 -42.95 -35.40
C GLU A 23 -26.68 -42.25 -34.10
N ALA A 24 -25.78 -41.49 -33.48
CA ALA A 24 -26.04 -40.79 -32.22
C ALA A 24 -26.86 -39.49 -32.38
N PHE A 25 -26.68 -38.78 -33.49
CA PHE A 25 -27.35 -37.52 -33.79
C PHE A 25 -27.71 -37.41 -35.28
N PRO A 26 -28.73 -38.17 -35.74
CA PRO A 26 -29.21 -38.12 -37.12
C PRO A 26 -29.82 -36.76 -37.44
N LEU A 27 -29.60 -36.26 -38.66
CA LEU A 27 -30.20 -35.00 -39.15
C LEU A 27 -31.61 -35.21 -39.72
N ASN A 28 -31.89 -36.41 -40.19
CA ASN A 28 -33.20 -36.82 -40.68
C ASN A 28 -33.93 -37.63 -39.61
N ARG A 29 -35.25 -37.76 -39.74
CA ARG A 29 -36.06 -38.56 -38.82
C ARG A 29 -35.58 -40.02 -38.81
N PRO A 30 -35.04 -40.53 -37.68
CA PRO A 30 -34.64 -41.93 -37.59
C PRO A 30 -35.86 -42.84 -37.43
N ASN A 31 -35.70 -44.12 -37.77
CA ASN A 31 -36.70 -45.17 -37.63
C ASN A 31 -36.65 -45.86 -36.25
N TRP A 32 -36.26 -45.15 -35.19
CA TRP A 32 -36.14 -45.72 -33.84
C TRP A 32 -37.49 -46.18 -33.30
N ASP A 33 -37.55 -47.43 -32.81
CA ASP A 33 -38.69 -47.93 -32.06
C ASP A 33 -38.51 -47.66 -30.56
N TYR A 34 -39.31 -46.75 -30.00
CA TYR A 34 -39.21 -46.38 -28.59
C TYR A 34 -39.68 -47.49 -27.62
N ASN A 35 -40.33 -48.53 -28.14
CA ASN A 35 -40.76 -49.67 -27.32
C ASN A 35 -39.64 -50.68 -27.08
N THR A 36 -38.58 -50.68 -27.88
CA THR A 36 -37.41 -51.55 -27.69
C THR A 36 -36.37 -50.91 -26.78
N ALA A 37 -35.52 -51.73 -26.15
CA ALA A 37 -34.40 -51.24 -25.34
C ALA A 37 -33.41 -50.43 -26.17
N GLU A 38 -33.16 -50.87 -27.41
CA GLU A 38 -32.27 -50.22 -28.37
C GLU A 38 -32.76 -48.81 -28.74
N GLY A 39 -34.03 -48.66 -29.13
CA GLY A 39 -34.55 -47.33 -29.51
C GLY A 39 -34.66 -46.36 -28.33
N ARG A 40 -34.89 -46.85 -27.10
CA ARG A 40 -34.75 -46.02 -25.89
C ARG A 40 -33.31 -45.59 -25.63
N GLY A 41 -32.34 -46.48 -25.89
CA GLY A 41 -30.91 -46.18 -25.82
C GLY A 41 -30.52 -45.06 -26.79
N CYS A 42 -30.89 -45.20 -28.07
CA CYS A 42 -30.64 -44.17 -29.09
C CYS A 42 -31.27 -42.82 -28.70
N LEU A 43 -32.50 -42.82 -28.19
CA LEU A 43 -33.18 -41.60 -27.74
C LEU A 43 -32.46 -40.92 -26.56
N LEU A 44 -31.93 -41.70 -25.61
CA LEU A 44 -31.17 -41.18 -24.48
C LEU A 44 -29.87 -40.49 -24.95
N VAL A 45 -29.13 -41.16 -25.83
CA VAL A 45 -27.91 -40.62 -26.44
C VAL A 45 -28.24 -39.32 -27.19
N TYR A 46 -29.27 -39.34 -28.03
CA TYR A 46 -29.70 -38.16 -28.78
C TYR A 46 -30.02 -36.97 -27.88
N ARG A 47 -30.82 -37.18 -26.81
CA ARG A 47 -31.17 -36.12 -25.85
C ARG A 47 -29.94 -35.57 -25.13
N ARG A 48 -29.02 -36.44 -24.70
CA ARG A 48 -27.78 -36.03 -24.03
C ARG A 48 -26.91 -35.18 -24.96
N THR A 49 -26.73 -35.64 -26.20
CA THR A 49 -25.96 -34.94 -27.24
C THR A 49 -26.60 -33.61 -27.63
N LEU A 50 -27.94 -33.55 -27.70
CA LEU A 50 -28.68 -32.32 -27.94
C LEU A 50 -28.43 -31.29 -26.83
N VAL A 51 -28.56 -31.69 -25.56
CA VAL A 51 -28.32 -30.81 -24.41
C VAL A 51 -26.85 -30.34 -24.38
N ALA A 52 -25.89 -31.23 -24.64
CA ALA A 52 -24.48 -30.86 -24.75
C ALA A 52 -24.23 -29.86 -25.89
N GLY A 53 -24.84 -30.09 -27.05
CA GLY A 53 -24.77 -29.19 -28.20
C GLY A 53 -25.39 -27.82 -27.93
N LEU A 54 -26.53 -27.76 -27.25
CA LEU A 54 -27.16 -26.50 -26.85
C LEU A 54 -26.28 -25.74 -25.85
N ARG A 55 -25.67 -26.44 -24.87
CA ARG A 55 -24.71 -25.82 -23.95
C ARG A 55 -23.46 -25.31 -24.67
N GLY A 56 -22.94 -26.06 -25.64
CA GLY A 56 -21.82 -25.64 -26.49
C GLY A 56 -22.17 -24.45 -27.36
N ALA A 57 -23.35 -24.43 -27.98
CA ALA A 57 -23.81 -23.36 -28.85
C ALA A 57 -24.16 -22.09 -28.06
N ALA A 58 -24.61 -22.26 -26.83
CA ALA A 58 -24.80 -21.17 -25.87
C ALA A 58 -23.49 -20.68 -25.25
N ARG A 59 -22.33 -21.30 -25.52
CA ARG A 59 -21.04 -20.71 -25.09
C ARG A 59 -20.84 -19.40 -25.83
N TRP A 60 -20.88 -18.32 -25.07
CA TRP A 60 -20.51 -17.01 -25.56
C TRP A 60 -19.02 -17.04 -25.97
N PRO A 61 -18.66 -16.47 -27.13
CA PRO A 61 -17.26 -16.29 -27.48
C PRO A 61 -16.54 -15.56 -26.34
N THR A 62 -15.36 -16.07 -25.94
CA THR A 62 -14.59 -15.47 -24.85
C THR A 62 -14.25 -14.02 -25.19
N ASN A 63 -14.83 -13.07 -24.47
CA ASN A 63 -14.60 -11.65 -24.65
C ASN A 63 -13.81 -11.07 -23.48
N LEU A 64 -12.49 -11.30 -23.51
CA LEU A 64 -11.58 -10.73 -22.51
C LEU A 64 -11.43 -9.20 -22.62
N ALA A 65 -11.75 -8.61 -23.77
CA ALA A 65 -11.72 -7.15 -23.91
C ALA A 65 -12.73 -6.50 -22.96
N LYS A 66 -13.96 -7.04 -22.91
CA LYS A 66 -15.01 -6.60 -21.97
C LYS A 66 -14.60 -6.78 -20.50
N VAL A 67 -13.87 -7.84 -20.18
CA VAL A 67 -13.34 -8.04 -18.82
C VAL A 67 -12.28 -6.99 -18.48
N ARG A 68 -11.39 -6.66 -19.42
CA ARG A 68 -10.34 -5.64 -19.23
C ARG A 68 -10.87 -4.21 -19.08
N GLU A 69 -12.07 -3.94 -19.58
CA GLU A 69 -12.76 -2.65 -19.40
C GLU A 69 -13.18 -2.40 -17.94
N VAL A 70 -13.27 -3.45 -17.11
CA VAL A 70 -13.66 -3.32 -15.70
C VAL A 70 -12.50 -2.76 -14.88
N LEU A 71 -12.45 -1.45 -14.70
CA LEU A 71 -11.45 -0.80 -13.85
C LEU A 71 -12.04 -0.43 -12.50
N GLN A 72 -11.21 -0.49 -11.45
CA GLN A 72 -11.58 -0.01 -10.12
C GLN A 72 -11.75 1.51 -10.15
N GLY A 73 -12.90 2.00 -9.68
CA GLY A 73 -13.14 3.43 -9.47
C GLY A 73 -12.30 4.01 -8.32
N GLN A 74 -12.10 5.33 -8.31
CA GLN A 74 -11.28 5.98 -7.27
C GLN A 74 -11.89 5.89 -5.87
N THR A 75 -13.21 5.91 -5.77
CA THR A 75 -13.99 5.79 -4.53
C THR A 75 -14.62 4.41 -4.37
N GLU A 76 -14.23 3.44 -5.20
CA GLU A 76 -14.77 2.09 -5.17
C GLU A 76 -13.94 1.20 -4.23
N PRO A 77 -14.55 0.59 -3.20
CA PRO A 77 -13.87 -0.36 -2.34
C PRO A 77 -13.33 -1.56 -3.14
N PRO A 78 -12.13 -2.07 -2.82
CA PRO A 78 -11.53 -3.20 -3.53
C PRO A 78 -12.39 -4.48 -3.57
N SER A 79 -13.18 -4.74 -2.52
CA SER A 79 -14.11 -5.87 -2.45
C SER A 79 -15.24 -5.76 -3.50
N VAL A 80 -15.88 -4.60 -3.59
CA VAL A 80 -16.92 -4.31 -4.61
C VAL A 80 -16.36 -4.42 -6.03
N PHE A 81 -15.14 -3.92 -6.23
CA PHE A 81 -14.44 -4.05 -7.50
C PHE A 81 -14.18 -5.52 -7.88
N LEU A 82 -13.74 -6.35 -6.92
CA LEU A 82 -13.57 -7.79 -7.16
C LEU A 82 -14.88 -8.45 -7.59
N GLU A 83 -16.00 -8.12 -6.94
CA GLU A 83 -17.31 -8.67 -7.31
C GLU A 83 -17.68 -8.32 -8.77
N ARG A 84 -17.51 -7.06 -9.17
CA ARG A 84 -17.73 -6.63 -10.56
C ARG A 84 -16.80 -7.34 -11.54
N LEU A 85 -15.54 -7.55 -11.16
CA LEU A 85 -14.58 -8.27 -11.99
C LEU A 85 -15.01 -9.73 -12.16
N MET A 86 -15.37 -10.42 -11.07
CA MET A 86 -15.89 -11.79 -11.11
C MET A 86 -17.16 -11.89 -11.97
N GLU A 87 -18.07 -10.93 -11.85
CA GLU A 87 -19.29 -10.91 -12.66
C GLU A 87 -19.01 -10.72 -14.14
N ALA A 88 -18.03 -9.89 -14.50
CA ALA A 88 -17.60 -9.74 -15.88
C ALA A 88 -17.00 -11.04 -16.44
N TYR A 89 -16.24 -11.79 -15.65
CA TYR A 89 -15.79 -13.13 -16.05
C TYR A 89 -16.98 -14.06 -16.31
N ARG A 90 -17.95 -14.14 -15.38
CA ARG A 90 -19.15 -14.98 -15.56
C ARG A 90 -19.97 -14.62 -16.80
N ARG A 91 -20.06 -13.32 -17.11
CA ARG A 91 -20.89 -12.81 -18.21
C ARG A 91 -20.23 -12.88 -19.57
N TYR A 92 -18.92 -12.63 -19.64
CA TYR A 92 -18.21 -12.46 -20.91
C TYR A 92 -17.23 -13.59 -21.23
N THR A 93 -17.08 -14.58 -20.34
CA THR A 93 -16.19 -15.72 -20.57
C THR A 93 -16.89 -17.04 -20.20
N PRO A 94 -16.55 -18.17 -20.85
CA PRO A 94 -17.13 -19.49 -20.54
C PRO A 94 -16.48 -20.16 -19.31
N PHE A 95 -15.84 -19.34 -18.49
CA PHE A 95 -14.80 -19.70 -17.54
C PHE A 95 -15.32 -19.37 -16.14
N ASP A 96 -15.22 -20.32 -15.20
CA ASP A 96 -15.64 -20.07 -13.82
C ASP A 96 -14.51 -19.36 -13.04
N PRO A 97 -14.66 -18.06 -12.70
CA PRO A 97 -13.62 -17.31 -12.00
C PRO A 97 -13.29 -17.84 -10.60
N SER A 98 -14.17 -18.68 -10.02
CA SER A 98 -13.93 -19.35 -8.74
C SER A 98 -13.12 -20.65 -8.88
N SER A 99 -12.91 -21.15 -10.10
CA SER A 99 -12.15 -22.37 -10.37
C SER A 99 -10.67 -22.21 -10.10
N GLU A 100 -10.03 -23.26 -9.60
CA GLU A 100 -8.61 -23.26 -9.23
C GLU A 100 -7.70 -22.81 -10.38
N GLY A 101 -7.96 -23.30 -11.59
CA GLY A 101 -7.18 -22.98 -12.78
C GLY A 101 -7.27 -21.52 -13.23
N GLN A 102 -8.22 -20.74 -12.70
CA GLN A 102 -8.45 -19.34 -13.09
C GLN A 102 -8.10 -18.33 -12.00
N ARG A 103 -7.79 -18.80 -10.79
CA ARG A 103 -7.40 -17.94 -9.66
C ARG A 103 -6.27 -16.99 -10.02
N ALA A 104 -5.24 -17.48 -10.70
CA ALA A 104 -4.10 -16.68 -11.14
C ALA A 104 -4.51 -15.60 -12.17
N ALA A 105 -5.40 -15.93 -13.11
CA ALA A 105 -5.88 -14.98 -14.11
C ALA A 105 -6.70 -13.85 -13.46
N VAL A 106 -7.60 -14.20 -12.54
CA VAL A 106 -8.40 -13.23 -11.78
C VAL A 106 -7.52 -12.37 -10.88
N ALA A 107 -6.51 -12.95 -10.22
CA ALA A 107 -5.55 -12.19 -9.40
C ALA A 107 -4.75 -11.19 -10.23
N MET A 108 -4.23 -11.60 -11.39
CA MET A 108 -3.52 -10.70 -12.30
C MET A 108 -4.42 -9.60 -12.85
N ALA A 109 -5.67 -9.92 -13.19
CA ALA A 109 -6.67 -8.95 -13.61
C ALA A 109 -6.97 -7.94 -12.48
N PHE A 110 -7.21 -8.42 -11.26
CA PHE A 110 -7.44 -7.59 -10.08
C PHE A 110 -6.29 -6.61 -9.85
N ILE A 111 -5.03 -7.08 -9.84
CA ILE A 111 -3.86 -6.20 -9.67
C ILE A 111 -3.73 -5.21 -10.83
N GLY A 112 -3.89 -5.69 -12.07
CA GLY A 112 -3.70 -4.88 -13.28
C GLY A 112 -4.74 -3.78 -13.46
N GLN A 113 -5.98 -4.05 -13.02
CA GLN A 113 -7.17 -3.21 -13.20
C GLN A 113 -7.59 -2.47 -11.92
N SER A 114 -6.89 -2.68 -10.81
CA SER A 114 -6.99 -1.86 -9.60
C SER A 114 -6.56 -0.42 -9.87
N ALA A 115 -7.01 0.48 -9.00
CA ALA A 115 -6.65 1.88 -9.03
C ALA A 115 -5.11 2.08 -8.87
N PRO A 116 -4.52 3.16 -9.40
CA PRO A 116 -3.08 3.24 -9.65
C PRO A 116 -2.16 3.07 -8.43
N ASP A 117 -2.54 3.61 -7.29
CA ASP A 117 -1.84 3.49 -6.00
C ASP A 117 -1.95 2.09 -5.39
N ILE A 118 -3.14 1.48 -5.44
CA ILE A 118 -3.36 0.08 -5.04
C ILE A 118 -2.54 -0.85 -5.92
N LYS A 119 -2.64 -0.68 -7.23
CA LYS A 119 -1.86 -1.44 -8.22
C LYS A 119 -0.36 -1.37 -7.92
N LYS A 120 0.18 -0.16 -7.70
CA LYS A 120 1.60 0.04 -7.34
C LYS A 120 1.98 -0.68 -6.05
N LYS A 121 1.10 -0.71 -5.04
CA LYS A 121 1.36 -1.42 -3.79
C LYS A 121 1.33 -2.93 -3.99
N LEU A 122 0.31 -3.45 -4.66
CA LEU A 122 0.16 -4.89 -4.91
C LEU A 122 1.31 -5.45 -5.77
N GLN A 123 1.78 -4.71 -6.78
CA GLN A 123 2.91 -5.12 -7.61
C GLN A 123 4.26 -5.19 -6.85
N ARG A 124 4.37 -4.53 -5.69
CA ARG A 124 5.56 -4.54 -4.85
C ARG A 124 5.53 -5.60 -3.75
N LEU A 125 4.44 -6.37 -3.63
CA LEU A 125 4.37 -7.46 -2.68
C LEU A 125 5.28 -8.60 -3.16
N GLU A 126 6.20 -9.02 -2.28
CA GLU A 126 7.00 -10.23 -2.49
C GLU A 126 6.12 -11.47 -2.32
N GLY A 127 6.40 -12.55 -3.08
CA GLY A 127 5.64 -13.79 -2.98
C GLY A 127 4.23 -13.73 -3.56
N LEU A 128 3.99 -12.95 -4.62
CA LEU A 128 2.66 -12.80 -5.25
C LEU A 128 1.98 -14.13 -5.62
N GLN A 129 2.77 -15.17 -5.90
CA GLN A 129 2.28 -16.52 -6.25
C GLN A 129 1.62 -17.25 -5.07
N ASP A 130 2.01 -16.91 -3.84
CA ASP A 130 1.50 -17.52 -2.62
C ASP A 130 0.25 -16.80 -2.07
N HIS A 131 -0.05 -15.61 -2.60
CA HIS A 131 -1.18 -14.82 -2.15
C HIS A 131 -2.48 -15.31 -2.77
N THR A 132 -3.50 -15.50 -1.94
CA THR A 132 -4.85 -15.73 -2.45
C THR A 132 -5.46 -14.43 -2.93
N ILE A 133 -6.51 -14.51 -3.75
CA ILE A 133 -7.28 -13.33 -4.17
C ILE A 133 -7.81 -12.55 -2.95
N GLN A 134 -8.16 -13.24 -1.85
CA GLN A 134 -8.63 -12.60 -0.63
C GLN A 134 -7.51 -11.82 0.08
N ASP A 135 -6.28 -12.32 0.05
CA ASP A 135 -5.14 -11.61 0.64
C ASP A 135 -4.80 -10.35 -0.17
N LEU A 136 -4.90 -10.43 -1.49
CA LEU A 136 -4.79 -9.25 -2.36
C LEU A 136 -5.86 -8.20 -2.07
N VAL A 137 -7.11 -8.62 -1.84
CA VAL A 137 -8.19 -7.70 -1.43
C VAL A 137 -7.89 -7.06 -0.08
N LYS A 138 -7.47 -7.83 0.92
CA LYS A 138 -7.11 -7.28 2.25
C LYS A 138 -5.99 -6.24 2.16
N GLU A 139 -4.96 -6.49 1.36
CA GLU A 139 -3.89 -5.52 1.15
C GLU A 139 -4.37 -4.28 0.38
N ALA A 140 -5.24 -4.48 -0.62
CA ALA A 140 -5.85 -3.37 -1.35
C ALA A 140 -6.73 -2.50 -0.44
N GLU A 141 -7.52 -3.11 0.46
CA GLU A 141 -8.37 -2.41 1.42
C GLU A 141 -7.55 -1.57 2.40
N LYS A 142 -6.42 -2.11 2.89
CA LYS A 142 -5.47 -1.34 3.71
C LYS A 142 -4.98 -0.09 2.99
N VAL A 143 -4.73 -0.18 1.68
CA VAL A 143 -4.32 0.99 0.88
C VAL A 143 -5.48 1.94 0.69
N TYR A 144 -6.66 1.42 0.32
CA TYR A 144 -7.87 2.19 0.11
C TYR A 144 -8.25 3.02 1.35
N HIS A 145 -8.25 2.42 2.54
CA HIS A 145 -8.55 3.12 3.79
C HIS A 145 -7.43 4.06 4.25
N LYS A 146 -6.20 3.88 3.75
CA LYS A 146 -5.08 4.81 3.97
C LYS A 146 -5.02 5.94 2.94
N ARG A 147 -5.88 5.92 1.91
CA ARG A 147 -6.09 7.08 1.06
C ARG A 147 -6.71 8.13 1.96
N GLU A 148 -5.87 8.99 2.51
CA GLU A 148 -6.29 10.23 3.15
C GLU A 148 -7.41 10.82 2.29
N THR A 149 -8.57 11.05 2.88
CA THR A 149 -9.63 11.74 2.15
C THR A 149 -9.09 13.12 1.78
N GLU A 150 -9.50 13.66 0.63
CA GLU A 150 -9.11 15.00 0.21
C GLU A 150 -9.39 16.03 1.33
N GLU A 151 -10.42 15.78 2.13
CA GLU A 151 -10.79 16.53 3.34
C GLU A 151 -9.74 16.44 4.45
N GLU A 152 -9.26 15.25 4.82
CA GLU A 152 -8.21 15.08 5.83
C GLU A 152 -6.87 15.70 5.38
N ARG A 153 -6.54 15.59 4.09
CA ARG A 153 -5.33 16.23 3.55
C ARG A 153 -5.41 17.75 3.61
N GLN A 154 -6.55 18.32 3.20
CA GLN A 154 -6.80 19.76 3.31
C GLN A 154 -6.84 20.24 4.77
N GLU A 155 -7.40 19.45 5.68
CA GLU A 155 -7.41 19.75 7.11
C GLU A 155 -5.99 19.76 7.68
N ARG A 156 -5.16 18.79 7.30
CA ARG A 156 -3.74 18.76 7.68
C ARG A 156 -2.98 19.97 7.14
N GLU A 157 -3.20 20.34 5.87
CA GLU A 157 -2.58 21.52 5.26
C GLU A 157 -3.04 22.82 5.95
N LYS A 158 -4.33 22.95 6.29
CA LYS A 158 -4.86 24.09 7.07
C LYS A 158 -4.23 24.16 8.46
N LYS A 159 -4.17 23.03 9.18
CA LYS A 159 -3.57 22.96 10.51
C LYS A 159 -2.08 23.29 10.48
N GLU A 160 -1.37 22.87 9.45
CA GLU A 160 0.05 23.21 9.27
C GLU A 160 0.24 24.70 8.93
N MET A 161 -0.65 25.29 8.13
CA MET A 161 -0.68 26.73 7.86
C MET A 161 -0.96 27.54 9.13
N GLU A 162 -1.96 27.13 9.92
CA GLU A 162 -2.31 27.76 11.20
C GLU A 162 -1.15 27.64 12.21
N GLU A 163 -0.47 26.49 12.27
CA GLU A 163 0.70 26.34 13.13
C GLU A 163 1.87 27.24 12.68
N ARG A 164 2.07 27.41 11.37
CA ARG A 164 3.07 28.35 10.82
C ARG A 164 2.72 29.80 11.15
N GLU A 165 1.45 30.17 11.11
CA GLU A 165 0.96 31.50 11.49
C GLU A 165 1.14 31.76 12.99
N ASN A 166 0.69 30.85 13.84
CA ASN A 166 0.92 30.89 15.29
C ASN A 166 2.41 31.01 15.65
N ARG A 167 3.30 30.35 14.90
CA ARG A 167 4.76 30.49 15.07
C ARG A 167 5.26 31.90 14.70
N ARG A 168 4.63 32.60 13.74
CA ARG A 168 4.96 33.98 13.39
C ARG A 168 4.47 34.95 14.46
N ASP A 169 3.26 34.77 14.96
CA ASP A 169 2.68 35.64 15.99
C ASP A 169 3.46 35.58 17.29
N ARG A 170 3.82 34.36 17.74
CA ARG A 170 4.71 34.18 18.90
C ARG A 170 6.07 34.85 18.73
N ARG A 171 6.59 34.98 17.50
CA ARG A 171 7.84 35.71 17.24
C ARG A 171 7.61 37.22 17.35
N GLN A 172 6.51 37.73 16.79
CA GLN A 172 6.15 39.15 16.88
C GLN A 172 5.93 39.57 18.33
N GLU A 173 5.19 38.79 19.11
CA GLU A 173 4.91 39.07 20.52
C GLU A 173 6.20 39.09 21.37
N ARG A 174 7.11 38.13 21.14
CA ARG A 174 8.45 38.13 21.77
C ARG A 174 9.26 39.37 21.41
N ASN A 175 9.18 39.84 20.16
CA ASN A 175 9.90 41.03 19.72
C ASN A 175 9.29 42.31 20.33
N LEU A 176 7.96 42.41 20.37
CA LEU A 176 7.26 43.52 21.03
C LEU A 176 7.59 43.59 22.52
N SER A 177 7.60 42.44 23.20
CA SER A 177 7.98 42.35 24.62
C SER A 177 9.41 42.81 24.88
N LYS A 178 10.36 42.47 23.99
CA LYS A 178 11.75 42.96 24.08
C LYS A 178 11.86 44.46 23.88
N ILE A 179 11.09 45.03 22.95
CA ILE A 179 11.08 46.49 22.69
C ILE A 179 10.50 47.22 23.91
N LEU A 180 9.35 46.76 24.43
CA LEU A 180 8.73 47.32 25.64
C LEU A 180 9.67 47.27 26.84
N ALA A 181 10.34 46.15 27.08
CA ALA A 181 11.30 46.00 28.17
C ALA A 181 12.51 46.94 28.05
N ALA A 182 13.01 47.19 26.83
CA ALA A 182 14.09 48.14 26.58
C ALA A 182 13.63 49.59 26.90
N VAL A 183 12.42 49.96 26.49
CA VAL A 183 11.86 51.31 26.75
C VAL A 183 11.55 51.53 28.24
N VAL A 184 11.15 50.49 28.98
CA VAL A 184 10.90 50.61 30.44
C VAL A 184 12.21 50.70 31.23
N ASN A 185 13.24 49.93 30.87
CA ASN A 185 14.54 49.98 31.56
C ASN A 185 15.26 51.33 31.38
N ASP A 186 15.01 52.06 30.30
CA ASP A 186 15.59 53.39 30.09
C ASP A 186 14.95 54.47 30.99
N ARG A 187 13.81 54.16 31.64
CA ARG A 187 13.10 55.08 32.55
C ARG A 187 13.40 54.86 34.04
N GLN A 188 14.16 53.83 34.42
CA GLN A 188 14.40 53.46 35.82
C GLN A 188 15.90 53.23 36.13
N SER A 189 16.75 54.16 35.71
CA SER A 189 18.11 54.28 36.26
C SER A 189 18.12 55.31 37.39
N GLY A 190 17.82 54.89 38.61
CA GLY A 190 17.87 55.79 39.77
C GLY A 190 17.27 55.28 41.08
N LYS A 191 17.82 54.21 41.66
CA LYS A 191 18.01 54.03 43.12
C LYS A 191 18.48 52.62 43.45
N GLY A 192 19.65 52.54 44.08
CA GLY A 192 20.24 51.27 44.52
C GLY A 192 19.53 50.67 45.73
N LYS A 193 19.82 49.39 45.98
CA LYS A 193 19.84 48.81 47.31
C LYS A 193 20.76 47.59 47.37
N THR A 194 21.42 47.52 48.51
CA THR A 194 22.57 46.73 48.91
C THR A 194 22.12 45.56 49.81
N GLY A 195 22.79 44.40 49.70
CA GLY A 195 22.86 43.33 50.71
C GLY A 195 21.83 42.18 50.59
N LEU A 196 22.13 40.90 50.84
CA LEU A 196 23.33 40.25 51.38
C LEU A 196 23.33 38.72 51.02
N LEU A 197 24.41 38.27 50.39
CA LEU A 197 25.16 37.01 50.51
C LEU A 197 24.49 35.62 50.48
N GLY A 198 24.81 34.89 49.40
CA GLY A 198 24.91 33.42 49.33
C GLY A 198 25.76 33.04 48.11
N ASN A 199 27.04 32.74 48.32
CA ASN A 199 28.09 32.63 47.30
C ASN A 199 27.86 31.50 46.28
N ARG A 200 27.40 31.86 45.07
CA ARG A 200 27.91 31.30 43.81
C ARG A 200 28.23 32.49 42.93
N ALA A 201 29.48 32.61 42.49
CA ALA A 201 29.93 33.70 41.64
C ALA A 201 29.19 33.67 40.29
N VAL A 202 28.02 34.32 40.25
CA VAL A 202 27.32 34.66 39.02
C VAL A 202 28.13 35.77 38.35
N LYS A 203 28.86 35.41 37.30
CA LYS A 203 29.54 36.38 36.43
C LYS A 203 28.49 37.36 35.88
N PRO A 204 28.78 38.68 35.85
CA PRO A 204 27.88 39.64 35.24
C PRO A 204 27.79 39.39 33.72
N PRO A 205 26.59 39.46 33.11
CA PRO A 205 26.44 39.34 31.67
C PRO A 205 26.90 40.66 31.03
N GLY A 206 28.13 40.68 30.50
CA GLY A 206 28.68 41.87 29.85
C GLY A 206 30.21 41.92 29.66
N GLY A 207 30.97 40.97 30.22
CA GLY A 207 32.41 40.90 29.95
C GLY A 207 32.69 40.35 28.54
N ARG A 208 33.20 41.18 27.61
CA ARG A 208 33.85 40.69 26.40
C ARG A 208 34.87 39.63 26.83
N LYS A 209 34.73 38.38 26.36
CA LYS A 209 35.78 37.37 26.52
C LYS A 209 37.01 37.96 25.81
N ILE A 210 38.02 38.37 26.57
CA ILE A 210 39.33 38.67 25.99
C ILE A 210 39.73 37.39 25.25
N PRO A 211 39.88 37.42 23.92
CA PRO A 211 40.28 36.24 23.17
C PRO A 211 41.61 35.75 23.76
N LEU A 212 41.71 34.44 24.01
CA LEU A 212 42.99 33.84 24.36
C LEU A 212 43.96 34.10 23.20
N GLU A 213 45.18 34.53 23.50
CA GLU A 213 46.21 34.61 22.47
C GLU A 213 46.55 33.20 21.97
N LYS A 214 47.09 33.09 20.75
CA LYS A 214 47.58 31.80 20.24
C LYS A 214 48.57 31.22 21.27
N ASP A 215 48.31 29.97 21.66
CA ASP A 215 49.08 29.17 22.62
C ASP A 215 48.90 29.52 24.12
N GLN A 216 47.86 30.27 24.52
CA GLN A 216 47.50 30.44 25.94
C GLN A 216 46.55 29.35 26.47
N CYS A 217 46.90 28.77 27.61
CA CYS A 217 46.09 27.81 28.34
C CYS A 217 44.78 28.45 28.84
N ALA A 218 43.62 27.88 28.50
CA ALA A 218 42.32 28.41 28.94
C ALA A 218 42.07 28.32 30.47
N TYR A 219 42.86 27.51 31.19
CA TYR A 219 42.73 27.30 32.63
C TYR A 219 43.63 28.27 33.44
N CYS A 220 44.95 28.23 33.23
CA CYS A 220 45.90 29.08 33.97
C CYS A 220 46.36 30.34 33.22
N LYS A 221 45.98 30.51 31.94
CA LYS A 221 46.36 31.64 31.06
C LYS A 221 47.85 31.77 30.72
N GLU A 222 48.67 30.78 31.07
CA GLU A 222 50.09 30.72 30.68
C GLU A 222 50.26 30.18 29.24
N LYS A 223 51.35 30.55 28.57
CA LYS A 223 51.64 30.11 27.19
C LYS A 223 52.38 28.77 27.16
N GLY A 224 52.24 28.02 26.06
CA GLY A 224 53.03 26.82 25.77
C GLY A 224 52.38 25.49 26.12
N HIS A 225 51.14 25.49 26.63
CA HIS A 225 50.35 24.27 26.85
C HIS A 225 48.85 24.56 26.70
N TRP A 226 48.08 23.54 26.31
CA TRP A 226 46.63 23.63 26.25
C TRP A 226 46.01 23.29 27.61
N ALA A 227 44.74 23.67 27.83
CA ALA A 227 44.06 23.43 29.11
C ALA A 227 44.00 21.95 29.54
N ARG A 228 44.12 21.03 28.58
CA ARG A 228 44.16 19.58 28.81
C ARG A 228 45.49 19.11 29.43
N ASP A 229 46.58 19.79 29.12
CA ASP A 229 47.94 19.42 29.54
C ASP A 229 48.44 20.38 30.64
N CYS A 230 47.52 21.11 31.28
CA CYS A 230 47.88 22.11 32.26
C CYS A 230 48.35 21.45 33.56
N PRO A 231 49.59 21.69 34.02
CA PRO A 231 50.12 21.10 35.25
C PRO A 231 49.37 21.56 36.51
N LYS A 232 48.59 22.65 36.40
CA LYS A 232 47.74 23.19 37.48
C LYS A 232 46.32 22.58 37.48
N ASN A 233 45.98 21.77 36.49
CA ASN A 233 44.68 21.11 36.37
C ASN A 233 44.71 19.71 37.00
N ARG A 234 44.59 19.65 38.33
CA ARG A 234 44.68 18.41 39.13
C ARG A 234 43.45 17.49 39.03
N GLU A 235 42.45 17.84 38.23
CA GLU A 235 41.15 17.17 38.20
C GLU A 235 41.07 16.00 37.19
N ARG A 236 42.16 15.68 36.49
CA ARG A 236 42.23 14.52 35.57
C ARG A 236 43.43 13.59 35.72
N SER A 237 44.34 13.84 36.66
CA SER A 237 45.52 12.97 36.88
C SER A 237 45.24 11.68 37.65
N LYS A 238 43.97 11.25 37.76
CA LYS A 238 43.56 10.05 38.51
C LYS A 238 42.62 9.13 37.75
N VAL A 239 42.89 8.82 36.48
CA VAL A 239 42.39 7.59 35.86
C VAL A 239 43.38 7.22 34.77
N LEU A 240 44.17 6.16 34.98
CA LEU A 240 44.73 5.21 33.99
C LEU A 240 45.88 4.42 34.66
N THR A 241 45.52 3.43 35.48
CA THR A 241 46.38 2.28 35.83
C THR A 241 45.49 1.09 36.24
N LEU A 242 45.20 0.20 35.28
CA LEU A 242 44.88 -1.23 35.43
C LEU A 242 45.18 -1.79 34.01
N GLU A 243 46.41 -2.21 33.69
CA GLU A 243 47.00 -3.55 33.89
C GLU A 243 46.09 -4.67 33.38
N ASP A 244 46.41 -5.17 32.18
CA ASP A 244 45.96 -6.43 31.60
C ASP A 244 46.82 -7.58 32.17
N ASP A 245 46.18 -8.56 32.82
CA ASP A 245 46.60 -9.97 32.94
C ASP A 245 45.34 -10.84 33.08
#